data_AF-A0A1V5JZD5-F1
#
_entry.id   AF-A0A1V5JZD5-F1
#
_cell.length_a   1.000
_cell.length_b   1.000
_cell.length_c   1.000
_cell.angle_alpha   90.00
_cell.angle_beta   90.00
_cell.angle_gamma   90.00
#
_symmetry.space_group_name_H-M   'P 1'
#
loop_
_entity.id
_entity.type
_entity.pdbx_description
1 polymer ?
#
loop_
_entity_poly.entity_id
_entity_poly.type
_entity_poly.pdbx_seq_one_letter_code
_entity_poly.pdbx_strand_id
1 'polypeptide(L)'
;MLYVINANRPFCDSAQSLARSMKAIEGASRLAVTGVVANTNTGAESTSDDVVAGLKVAEEAAQAHGVRVEFASVSYDLMKEEGAGILAAVSSHGVEIRPISRYMLPPWED
;
A
#
# COMPACT_ATOMS: atom_id res chain seq x y z
N MET A 1 5.32 6.45 13.35
CA MET A 1 4.21 5.53 13.04
C MET A 1 4.23 5.24 11.55
N LEU A 2 3.91 4.00 11.15
CA LEU A 2 3.72 3.69 9.73
C LEU A 2 2.30 4.04 9.31
N TYR A 3 2.15 4.79 8.23
CA TYR A 3 0.85 5.08 7.63
C TYR A 3 0.57 4.08 6.51
N VAL A 4 -0.54 3.34 6.62
CA VAL A 4 -0.89 2.29 5.67
C VAL A 4 -1.85 2.87 4.63
N ILE A 5 -1.42 2.87 3.36
CA ILE A 5 -2.22 3.36 2.24
C ILE A 5 -2.83 2.18 1.52
N ASN A 6 -4.15 2.21 1.33
CA ASN A 6 -4.83 1.33 0.40
C ASN A 6 -5.45 2.20 -0.71
N ALA A 7 -4.83 2.18 -1.90
CA ALA A 7 -5.25 3.05 -3.02
C ALA A 7 -6.62 2.66 -3.60
N ASN A 8 -7.16 1.48 -3.27
CA ASN A 8 -8.47 1.02 -3.72
C ASN A 8 -9.61 1.49 -2.81
N ARG A 9 -9.32 2.28 -1.77
CA ARG A 9 -10.35 2.86 -0.89
C ARG A 9 -10.89 4.17 -1.48
N PRO A 10 -12.21 4.40 -1.39
CA PRO A 10 -12.79 5.70 -1.69
C PRO A 10 -12.03 6.82 -0.95
N PHE A 11 -11.81 7.94 -1.62
CA PHE A 11 -11.13 9.13 -1.08
C PHE A 11 -9.62 8.95 -0.77
N CYS A 12 -9.00 7.88 -1.28
CA CYS A 12 -7.54 7.69 -1.32
C CYS A 12 -6.99 7.87 -2.75
N ASP A 13 -7.61 8.74 -3.55
CA ASP A 13 -7.42 8.86 -5.00
C ASP A 13 -6.24 9.74 -5.41
N SER A 14 -5.61 10.45 -4.47
CA SER A 14 -4.56 11.41 -4.78
C SER A 14 -3.53 11.53 -3.65
N ALA A 15 -2.26 11.65 -4.04
CA ALA A 15 -1.14 11.88 -3.12
C ALA A 15 -1.37 13.08 -2.19
N GLN A 16 -2.00 14.15 -2.69
CA GLN A 16 -2.26 15.34 -1.90
C GLN A 16 -3.33 15.12 -0.81
N SER A 17 -4.38 14.35 -1.10
CA SER A 17 -5.39 13.98 -0.09
C SER A 17 -4.80 13.10 1.02
N LEU A 18 -3.93 12.16 0.64
CA LEU A 18 -3.22 11.27 1.55
C LEU A 18 -2.24 12.04 2.44
N ALA A 19 -1.47 12.97 1.86
CA ALA A 19 -0.56 13.83 2.62
C ALA A 19 -1.31 14.75 3.63
N ARG A 20 -2.48 15.29 3.25
CA ARG A 20 -3.35 16.02 4.19
C ARG A 20 -3.83 15.13 5.32
N SER A 21 -4.23 13.89 5.00
CA SER A 21 -4.69 12.90 5.98
C SER A 21 -3.57 12.53 6.97
N MET A 22 -2.36 12.29 6.48
CA MET A 22 -1.18 12.04 7.34
C MET A 22 -0.97 13.19 8.32
N LYS A 23 -0.92 14.45 7.86
CA LYS A 23 -0.77 15.63 8.73
C LYS A 23 -1.89 15.77 9.77
N ALA A 24 -3.14 15.49 9.38
CA ALA A 24 -4.27 15.54 10.30
C ALA A 24 -4.15 14.48 11.41
N ILE A 25 -3.76 13.25 11.03
CA ILE A 25 -3.52 12.16 12.00
C ILE A 25 -2.34 12.49 12.91
N GLU A 26 -1.24 13.04 12.40
CA GLU A 26 -0.11 13.48 13.23
C GLU A 26 -0.56 14.50 14.28
N GLY A 27 -1.36 15.49 13.89
CA GLY A 27 -1.89 16.50 14.80
C GLY A 27 -2.82 15.92 15.88
N ALA A 28 -3.72 15.02 15.50
CA ALA A 28 -4.68 14.42 16.43
C ALA A 28 -4.05 13.37 17.36
N SER A 29 -3.15 12.53 16.83
CA SER A 29 -2.51 11.43 17.57
C SER A 29 -1.25 11.84 18.32
N ARG A 30 -0.63 12.98 17.95
CA ARG A 30 0.71 13.41 18.38
C ARG A 30 1.84 12.42 18.03
N LEU A 31 1.59 11.53 17.07
CA LEU A 31 2.60 10.61 16.54
C LEU A 31 3.02 11.08 15.15
N ALA A 32 4.32 11.23 14.92
CA ALA A 32 4.85 11.51 13.58
C ALA A 32 4.67 10.29 12.67
N VAL A 33 4.27 10.51 11.43
CA VAL A 33 4.37 9.51 10.37
C VAL A 33 5.85 9.44 9.96
N THR A 34 6.42 8.25 10.05
CA THR A 34 7.86 8.01 9.81
C THR A 34 8.11 7.21 8.53
N GLY A 35 7.05 6.69 7.92
CA GLY A 35 7.10 5.87 6.73
C GLY A 35 5.70 5.46 6.28
N VAL A 36 5.60 5.02 5.03
CA VAL A 36 4.35 4.59 4.40
C VAL A 36 4.44 3.10 4.06
N VAL A 37 3.32 2.40 4.16
CA VAL A 37 3.16 1.03 3.65
C VAL A 37 2.14 1.06 2.52
N ALA A 38 2.52 0.57 1.35
CA ALA A 38 1.59 0.37 0.24
C ALA A 38 0.84 -0.96 0.44
N ASN A 39 -0.43 -0.89 0.80
CA ASN A 39 -1.32 -2.03 1.02
C ASN A 39 -2.54 -1.91 0.11
N THR A 40 -2.29 -1.71 -1.18
CA THR A 40 -3.35 -1.60 -2.18
C THR A 40 -3.97 -2.98 -2.34
N ASN A 41 -5.16 -3.07 -1.72
CA ASN A 41 -6.02 -4.22 -1.44
C ASN A 41 -5.38 -5.61 -1.66
N THR A 42 -5.20 -6.38 -0.59
CA THR A 42 -4.75 -7.78 -0.63
C THR A 42 -5.93 -8.76 -0.62
N GLY A 43 -7.02 -8.38 -1.30
CA GLY A 43 -8.22 -9.21 -1.48
C GLY A 43 -8.06 -10.24 -2.60
N ALA A 44 -9.01 -11.16 -2.73
CA ALA A 44 -8.96 -12.21 -3.76
C ALA A 44 -9.01 -11.68 -5.20
N GLU A 45 -9.58 -10.49 -5.40
CA GLU A 45 -9.76 -9.89 -6.74
C GLU A 45 -8.61 -8.96 -7.17
N SER A 46 -7.60 -8.77 -6.32
CA SER A 46 -6.54 -7.80 -6.58
C SER A 46 -5.49 -8.37 -7.53
N THR A 47 -5.10 -7.57 -8.50
CA THR A 47 -4.21 -7.95 -9.61
C THR A 47 -2.80 -7.40 -9.41
N SER A 48 -1.81 -7.87 -10.20
CA SER A 48 -0.48 -7.26 -10.22
C SER A 48 -0.50 -5.79 -10.63
N ASP A 49 -1.40 -5.39 -11.54
CA ASP A 49 -1.58 -3.99 -11.95
C ASP A 49 -2.07 -3.11 -10.79
N ASP A 50 -2.98 -3.62 -9.94
CA ASP A 50 -3.44 -2.91 -8.75
C ASP A 50 -2.30 -2.67 -7.76
N VAL A 51 -1.40 -3.65 -7.59
CA VAL A 51 -0.22 -3.51 -6.73
C VAL A 51 0.69 -2.39 -7.23
N VAL A 52 0.97 -2.36 -8.53
CA VAL A 52 1.86 -1.36 -9.15
C VAL A 52 1.24 0.04 -9.09
N ALA A 53 -0.02 0.17 -9.50
CA ALA A 53 -0.75 1.43 -9.44
C ALA A 53 -0.82 1.96 -8.00
N GLY A 54 -1.09 1.05 -7.06
CA GLY A 54 -1.12 1.31 -5.63
C GLY A 54 0.19 1.80 -5.05
N LEU A 55 1.29 1.15 -5.42
CA LEU A 55 2.63 1.53 -5.00
C LEU A 55 2.97 2.95 -5.47
N LYS A 56 2.68 3.26 -6.74
CA LYS A 56 2.92 4.59 -7.29
C LYS A 56 2.19 5.68 -6.50
N VAL A 57 0.91 5.48 -6.18
CA VAL A 57 0.15 6.43 -5.35
C VAL A 57 0.77 6.59 -3.96
N ALA A 58 1.23 5.47 -3.37
CA ALA A 58 1.86 5.50 -2.05
C ALA A 58 3.21 6.23 -2.06
N GLU A 59 4.02 6.06 -3.12
CA GLU A 59 5.27 6.78 -3.30
C GLU A 59 5.06 8.28 -3.47
N GLU A 60 4.12 8.67 -4.32
CA GLU A 60 3.77 10.09 -4.52
C GLU A 60 3.30 10.72 -3.20
N ALA A 61 2.48 10.01 -2.41
CA ALA A 61 2.03 10.46 -1.10
C ALA A 61 3.17 10.55 -0.07
N ALA A 62 4.04 9.54 -0.03
CA ALA A 62 5.19 9.50 0.86
C ALA A 62 6.16 10.66 0.55
N GLN A 63 6.47 10.88 -0.74
CA GLN A 63 7.30 11.97 -1.20
C GLN A 63 6.69 13.33 -0.84
N ALA A 64 5.38 13.52 -1.05
CA ALA A 64 4.68 14.75 -0.70
C ALA A 64 4.69 15.06 0.80
N HIS A 65 4.80 14.03 1.64
CA HIS A 65 4.91 14.17 3.11
C HIS A 65 6.36 14.19 3.62
N GLY A 66 7.34 13.88 2.78
CA GLY A 66 8.75 13.86 3.16
C GLY A 66 9.20 12.58 3.88
N VAL A 67 8.52 11.46 3.63
CA VAL A 67 8.87 10.13 4.15
C VAL A 67 9.05 9.13 3.00
N ARG A 68 9.49 7.91 3.31
CA ARG A 68 9.65 6.83 2.31
C ARG A 68 8.55 5.79 2.40
N VAL A 69 8.37 5.02 1.33
CA VAL A 69 7.66 3.74 1.39
C VAL A 69 8.60 2.70 1.97
N GLU A 70 8.19 2.05 3.07
CA GLU A 70 9.00 1.04 3.75
C GLU A 70 8.93 -0.31 3.03
N PHE A 71 7.73 -0.70 2.62
CA PHE A 71 7.46 -1.91 1.86
C PHE A 71 6.06 -1.82 1.23
N ALA A 72 5.82 -2.66 0.22
CA ALA A 72 4.48 -2.94 -0.27
C ALA A 72 4.05 -4.34 0.19
N SER A 73 2.81 -4.45 0.67
CA SER A 73 2.21 -5.72 1.03
C SER A 73 1.39 -6.27 -0.13
N VAL A 74 1.58 -7.56 -0.43
CA VAL A 74 0.89 -8.26 -1.51
C VAL A 74 0.29 -9.55 -0.95
N SER A 75 -0.87 -9.98 -1.45
CA SER A 75 -1.45 -11.27 -1.06
C SER A 75 -0.45 -12.40 -1.35
N TYR A 76 -0.32 -13.35 -0.42
CA TYR A 76 0.50 -14.54 -0.65
C TYR A 76 0.05 -15.32 -1.89
N ASP A 77 -1.27 -15.42 -2.12
CA ASP A 77 -1.83 -16.15 -3.26
C ASP A 77 -1.51 -15.43 -4.57
N LEU A 78 -1.68 -14.11 -4.62
CA LEU A 78 -1.28 -13.31 -5.77
C LEU A 78 0.24 -13.40 -6.03
N MET A 79 1.05 -13.42 -4.97
CA MET A 79 2.50 -13.60 -5.10
C MET A 79 2.86 -15.01 -5.63
N LYS A 80 2.07 -16.02 -5.30
CA LYS A 80 2.25 -17.39 -5.80
C LYS A 80 1.88 -17.50 -7.29
N GLU A 81 0.84 -16.80 -7.73
CA GLU A 81 0.33 -16.83 -9.10
C GLU A 81 1.11 -15.91 -10.05
N GLU A 82 1.40 -14.68 -9.61
CA GLU A 82 1.95 -13.59 -10.44
C GLU A 82 3.27 -13.02 -9.93
N GLY A 83 3.93 -13.67 -8.96
CA GLY A 83 5.08 -13.12 -8.25
C GLY A 83 6.25 -12.67 -9.13
N ALA A 84 6.53 -13.37 -10.23
CA ALA A 84 7.57 -12.97 -11.16
C ALA A 84 7.26 -11.63 -11.85
N GLY A 85 6.00 -11.41 -12.24
CA GLY A 85 5.53 -10.15 -12.83
C GLY A 85 5.57 -9.01 -11.82
N ILE A 86 5.10 -9.27 -10.60
CA ILE A 86 5.12 -8.28 -9.50
C ILE A 86 6.55 -7.88 -9.15
N LEU A 87 7.46 -8.83 -8.98
CA LEU A 87 8.86 -8.52 -8.69
C LEU A 87 9.52 -7.73 -9.83
N ALA A 88 9.26 -8.10 -11.08
CA ALA A 88 9.77 -7.34 -12.22
C ALA A 88 9.23 -5.91 -12.25
N ALA A 89 7.92 -5.73 -12.06
CA ALA A 89 7.28 -4.42 -12.09
C ALA A 89 7.70 -3.52 -10.92
N VAL A 90 7.96 -4.09 -9.75
CA VAL A 90 8.31 -3.34 -8.54
C VAL A 90 9.83 -3.17 -8.37
N SER A 91 10.65 -3.95 -9.08
CA SER A 91 12.12 -3.85 -9.00
C SER A 91 12.66 -2.45 -9.31
N SER A 92 12.01 -1.71 -10.20
CA SER A 92 12.36 -0.33 -10.57
C SER A 92 12.10 0.69 -9.45
N HIS A 93 11.24 0.35 -8.49
CA HIS A 93 10.85 1.22 -7.39
C HIS A 93 11.77 1.09 -6.16
N GLY A 94 12.57 0.01 -6.08
CA GLY A 94 13.49 -0.21 -4.96
C GLY A 94 12.78 -0.47 -3.62
N VAL A 95 11.51 -0.89 -3.67
CA VAL A 95 10.67 -1.17 -2.50
C VAL A 95 10.60 -2.68 -2.25
N GLU A 96 10.73 -3.09 -0.99
CA GLU A 96 10.58 -4.50 -0.58
C GLU A 96 9.10 -4.93 -0.74
N ILE A 97 8.88 -6.10 -1.34
CA ILE A 97 7.57 -6.76 -1.33
C ILE A 97 7.47 -7.70 -0.13
N ARG A 98 6.41 -7.54 0.67
CA ARG A 98 6.07 -8.43 1.78
C ARG A 98 4.77 -9.18 1.50
N PRO A 99 4.86 -10.49 1.18
CA PRO A 99 3.67 -11.32 1.07
C PRO A 99 2.95 -11.41 2.41
N ILE A 100 1.62 -11.27 2.40
CA ILE A 100 0.77 -11.41 3.58
C ILE A 100 -0.38 -12.39 3.30
N SER A 101 -0.73 -13.18 4.30
CA SER A 101 -1.88 -14.07 4.26
C SER A 101 -3.03 -13.45 5.06
N ARG A 102 -4.25 -13.55 4.52
CA ARG A 102 -5.46 -13.06 5.21
C ARG A 102 -6.17 -14.24 5.87
N TYR A 103 -6.28 -14.19 7.19
CA TYR A 103 -6.99 -15.22 7.97
C TYR A 103 -8.40 -14.77 8.39
N MET A 104 -8.65 -13.46 8.36
CA MET A 104 -9.98 -12.90 8.63
C MET A 104 -10.66 -12.63 7.31
N LEU A 105 -11.59 -13.51 6.95
CA LEU A 105 -12.39 -13.43 5.74
C LEU A 105 -13.77 -12.85 6.07
N PRO A 106 -14.36 -12.06 5.16
CA PRO A 106 -15.78 -11.75 5.27
C PRO A 106 -16.61 -13.03 5.14
N PRO A 107 -17.86 -13.06 5.65
CA PRO A 107 -18.66 -14.28 5.72
C PRO A 107 -19.08 -14.86 4.35
N TRP A 108 -18.74 -14.19 3.25
CA TRP A 108 -19.03 -14.62 1.87
C TRP A 108 -17.78 -15.09 1.11
N GLU A 109 -16.63 -15.12 1.75
CA GLU A 109 -15.39 -15.68 1.20
C GLU A 109 -15.00 -16.91 2.02
N ASP A 110 -14.69 -18.00 1.32
CA ASP A 110 -14.29 -19.29 1.89
C ASP A 110 -12.79 -19.33 2.25
#